data_AF-A0A7S3H6L7-F1
#
_entry.id   AF-A0A7S3H6L7-F1
#
_cell.length_a   1.000
_cell.length_b   1.000
_cell.length_c   1.000
_cell.angle_alpha   90.00
_cell.angle_beta   90.00
_cell.angle_gamma   90.00
#
_symmetry.space_group_name_H-M   'P 1'
#
loop_
_entity.id
_entity.type
_entity.pdbx_description
1 polymer ?
#
loop_
_entity_poly.entity_id
_entity_poly.type
_entity_poly.pdbx_seq_one_letter_code
_entity_poly.pdbx_strand_id
1 'polypeptide(L)'
;QVCSGRPATADETFVVMETGFSIPVRTTRKLGWKRDLPDFRDKFLFWPEERSTNLPSTVDLRPQEHFHIYDQGHLGSCTANAIGGAYHFAQIREGVVDFTPSRLFIYYNERA
;
A
#
# COMPACT_ATOMS: atom_id res chain seq x y z
N GLN A 1 -12.29 11.62 -11.81
CA GLN A 1 -11.52 12.25 -10.72
C GLN A 1 -10.05 12.05 -11.06
N VAL A 2 -9.35 13.12 -11.44
CA VAL A 2 -7.97 13.04 -11.95
C VAL A 2 -7.04 12.90 -10.75
N CYS A 3 -6.27 11.80 -10.68
CA CYS A 3 -5.18 11.65 -9.72
C CYS A 3 -4.07 12.66 -10.06
N SER A 4 -4.17 13.88 -9.56
CA SER A 4 -3.09 14.85 -9.61
C SER A 4 -2.05 14.54 -8.53
N GLY A 5 -1.28 13.47 -8.74
CA GLY A 5 -0.09 13.20 -7.94
C GLY A 5 0.94 14.30 -8.19
N ARG A 6 1.12 15.21 -7.22
CA ARG A 6 2.32 16.08 -7.20
C ARG A 6 3.56 15.17 -7.20
N PRO A 7 4.60 15.46 -8.00
CA PRO A 7 5.86 14.72 -7.93
C PRO A 7 6.41 14.77 -6.49
N ALA A 8 7.09 13.69 -6.07
CA ALA A 8 7.78 13.60 -4.80
C ALA A 8 8.71 14.82 -4.67
N THR A 9 8.29 15.82 -3.90
CA THR A 9 8.90 17.14 -3.89
C THR A 9 9.70 17.32 -2.62
N ALA A 10 11.01 17.54 -2.84
CA ALA A 10 12.07 18.00 -1.95
C ALA A 10 12.51 17.02 -0.84
N ASP A 11 13.74 16.52 -1.00
CA ASP A 11 14.58 16.11 0.11
C ASP A 11 14.77 17.34 1.02
N GLU A 12 14.28 17.29 2.25
CA GLU A 12 14.52 18.35 3.22
C GLU A 12 15.94 18.16 3.75
N THR A 13 16.80 19.17 3.66
CA THR A 13 18.18 19.06 4.18
C THR A 13 18.21 19.37 5.67
N PHE A 14 18.67 18.41 6.47
CA PHE A 14 19.00 18.66 7.87
C PHE A 14 20.43 19.16 7.96
N VAL A 15 20.62 20.36 8.50
CA VAL A 15 21.95 20.99 8.64
C VAL A 15 22.41 20.91 10.08
N VAL A 16 23.56 20.26 10.32
CA VAL A 16 24.25 20.28 11.61
C VAL A 16 25.06 21.57 11.68
N MET A 17 24.53 22.58 12.38
CA MET A 17 25.10 23.94 12.41
C MET A 17 26.55 24.01 12.88
N GLU A 18 26.97 23.10 13.78
CA GLU A 18 28.32 23.09 14.34
C GLU A 18 29.40 22.54 13.38
N THR A 19 29.02 21.66 12.45
CA THR A 19 29.97 20.98 11.54
C THR A 19 29.80 21.40 10.08
N GLY A 20 28.75 22.17 9.75
CA GLY A 20 28.40 22.54 8.38
C GLY A 20 27.92 21.36 7.53
N PHE A 21 27.71 20.18 8.13
CA PHE A 21 27.31 18.97 7.41
C PHE A 21 25.80 18.97 7.16
N SER A 22 25.41 18.81 5.89
CA SER A 22 24.01 18.70 5.47
C SER A 22 23.67 17.28 5.07
N ILE A 23 22.64 16.70 5.67
CA ILE A 23 22.13 15.36 5.34
C ILE A 23 20.79 15.50 4.60
N PRO A 24 20.61 14.89 3.42
CA PRO A 24 19.30 14.82 2.80
C PRO A 24 18.37 13.95 3.65
N VAL A 25 17.28 14.53 4.15
CA VAL A 25 16.21 13.82 4.86
C VAL A 25 15.13 13.49 3.85
N ARG A 26 14.92 12.20 3.66
CA ARG A 26 13.84 11.70 2.82
C ARG A 26 12.51 11.99 3.51
N THR A 27 11.66 12.82 2.90
CA THR A 27 10.33 13.05 3.43
C THR A 27 9.45 11.85 3.09
N THR A 28 8.95 11.12 4.10
CA THR A 28 7.95 10.05 3.92
C THR A 28 6.53 10.60 3.77
N ARG A 29 6.42 11.91 3.49
CA ARG A 29 5.14 12.59 3.30
C ARG A 29 4.45 11.93 2.11
N LYS A 30 3.41 11.15 2.42
CA LYS A 30 2.51 10.41 1.51
C LYS A 30 2.91 8.99 1.08
N LEU A 31 4.14 8.53 1.17
CA LEU A 31 4.46 7.13 0.80
C LEU A 31 5.51 6.58 1.77
N GLY A 32 5.43 5.28 2.06
CA GLY A 32 6.31 4.63 3.03
C GLY A 32 6.68 3.19 2.70
N TRP A 33 6.36 2.71 1.50
CA TRP A 33 6.74 1.37 1.08
C TRP A 33 8.25 1.19 1.11
N LYS A 34 8.69 0.11 1.77
CA LYS A 34 10.07 -0.34 1.83
C LYS A 34 10.14 -1.69 1.12
N ARG A 35 11.21 -1.91 0.36
CA ARG A 35 11.42 -3.19 -0.34
C ARG A 35 11.61 -4.31 0.67
N ASP A 36 10.88 -5.39 0.48
CA ASP A 36 11.06 -6.62 1.26
C ASP A 36 12.43 -7.24 1.00
N LEU A 37 13.00 -7.83 2.06
CA LEU A 37 14.22 -8.63 1.97
C LEU A 37 13.86 -10.03 1.48
N PRO A 38 14.70 -10.67 0.64
CA PRO A 38 14.45 -12.05 0.23
C PRO A 38 14.32 -12.99 1.43
N ASP A 39 13.25 -13.77 1.48
CA ASP A 39 13.02 -14.82 2.48
C ASP A 39 12.77 -16.15 1.77
N PHE A 40 13.52 -17.19 2.12
CA PHE A 40 13.36 -18.52 1.52
C PHE A 40 12.02 -19.19 1.89
N ARG A 41 11.30 -18.66 2.88
CA ARG A 41 10.01 -19.17 3.33
C ARG A 41 8.84 -18.63 2.51
N ASP A 42 9.08 -17.62 1.66
CA ASP A 42 8.07 -17.02 0.79
C ASP A 42 7.39 -18.10 -0.06
N LYS A 43 6.06 -18.06 -0.10
CA LYS A 43 5.25 -19.04 -0.83
C LYS A 43 5.03 -18.56 -2.25
N PHE A 44 5.40 -19.39 -3.21
CA PHE A 44 5.08 -19.16 -4.60
C PHE A 44 3.63 -19.54 -4.87
N LEU A 45 2.86 -18.59 -5.39
CA LEU A 45 1.52 -18.84 -5.90
C LEU A 45 1.63 -19.40 -7.32
N PHE A 46 1.41 -20.71 -7.48
CA PHE A 46 1.35 -21.36 -8.79
C PHE A 46 -0.10 -21.50 -9.25
N TRP A 47 -0.35 -21.20 -10.52
CA TRP A 47 -1.66 -21.37 -11.14
C TRP A 47 -1.62 -22.54 -12.12
N PRO A 48 -2.64 -23.41 -12.16
CA PRO A 48 -2.74 -24.46 -13.18
C PRO A 48 -2.73 -23.87 -14.59
N GLU A 49 -2.09 -24.55 -15.54
CA GLU A 49 -1.90 -24.06 -16.91
C GLU A 49 -3.25 -23.73 -17.58
N GLU A 50 -4.28 -24.52 -17.29
CA GLU A 50 -5.64 -24.38 -17.79
C GLU A 50 -6.28 -23.04 -17.41
N ARG A 51 -5.88 -22.47 -16.27
CA ARG A 51 -6.37 -21.16 -15.82
C ARG A 51 -5.51 -20.00 -16.31
N SER A 52 -4.33 -20.26 -16.88
CA SER A 52 -3.43 -19.23 -17.44
C SER A 52 -3.57 -19.04 -18.94
N THR A 53 -4.17 -19.98 -19.67
CA THR A 53 -4.27 -19.93 -21.13
C THR A 53 -5.51 -19.18 -21.64
N ASN A 54 -6.62 -19.25 -20.92
CA ASN A 54 -7.91 -18.66 -21.33
C ASN A 54 -8.31 -17.47 -20.43
N LEU A 55 -7.46 -16.45 -20.36
CA LEU A 55 -7.78 -15.25 -19.59
C LEU A 55 -8.77 -14.35 -20.36
N PRO A 56 -9.74 -13.74 -19.67
CA PRO A 56 -10.61 -12.75 -20.29
C PRO A 56 -9.78 -11.54 -20.75
N SER A 57 -10.21 -10.91 -21.85
CA SER A 57 -9.53 -9.73 -22.42
C SER A 57 -9.59 -8.51 -21.50
N THR A 58 -10.52 -8.47 -20.55
CA THR A 58 -10.67 -7.40 -19.56
C THR A 58 -11.32 -7.96 -18.30
N VAL A 59 -10.86 -7.49 -17.14
CA VAL A 59 -11.44 -7.80 -15.83
C VAL A 59 -11.64 -6.49 -15.08
N ASP A 60 -12.85 -6.30 -14.54
CA ASP A 60 -13.15 -5.23 -13.59
C ASP A 60 -13.77 -5.84 -12.34
N LEU A 61 -13.09 -5.72 -11.21
CA LEU A 61 -13.54 -6.25 -9.91
C LEU A 61 -14.40 -5.25 -9.13
N ARG A 62 -14.33 -3.96 -9.49
CA ARG A 62 -15.01 -2.86 -8.78
C ARG A 62 -16.53 -2.99 -8.69
N PRO A 63 -17.29 -3.54 -9.66
CA PRO A 63 -18.74 -3.66 -9.54
C PRO A 63 -19.20 -4.50 -8.35
N GLN A 64 -18.34 -5.40 -7.85
CA GLN A 64 -18.61 -6.25 -6.68
C GLN A 64 -18.22 -5.55 -5.37
N GLU A 65 -17.44 -4.49 -5.46
CA GLU A 65 -16.87 -3.74 -4.34
C GLU A 65 -17.71 -2.51 -4.05
N HIS A 66 -18.16 -2.35 -2.80
CA HIS A 66 -19.05 -1.26 -2.40
C HIS A 66 -18.47 -0.37 -1.29
N PHE A 67 -17.16 -0.45 -1.04
CA PHE A 67 -16.47 0.41 -0.08
C PHE A 67 -15.78 1.62 -0.75
N HIS A 68 -15.61 2.68 0.02
CA HIS A 68 -15.01 3.92 -0.45
C HIS A 68 -13.49 3.79 -0.65
N ILE A 69 -12.95 4.55 -1.60
CA ILE A 69 -11.49 4.70 -1.75
C ILE A 69 -10.96 5.43 -0.50
N TYR A 70 -9.96 4.82 0.14
CA TYR A 70 -9.34 5.36 1.33
C TYR A 70 -8.42 6.54 1.03
N ASP A 71 -8.52 7.59 1.85
CA ASP A 71 -7.53 8.65 1.92
C ASP A 71 -6.53 8.35 3.05
N GLN A 72 -5.24 8.29 2.70
CA GLN A 72 -4.13 8.07 3.64
C GLN A 72 -3.60 9.36 4.27
N GLY A 73 -3.99 10.52 3.75
CA GLY A 73 -3.49 11.82 4.17
C GLY A 73 -1.98 11.97 3.96
N HIS A 74 -1.30 12.47 5.00
CA HIS A 74 0.13 12.81 4.93
C HIS A 74 1.07 11.73 5.48
N LEU A 75 0.52 10.64 6.02
CA LEU A 75 1.29 9.55 6.60
C LEU A 75 1.85 8.62 5.52
N GLY A 76 3.02 8.03 5.75
CA GLY A 76 3.60 6.98 4.92
C GLY A 76 2.94 5.60 5.10
N SER A 77 1.60 5.56 5.18
CA SER A 77 0.82 4.36 5.52
C SER A 77 0.27 3.61 4.29
N CYS A 78 0.91 3.74 3.14
CA CYS A 78 0.40 3.21 1.88
C CYS A 78 0.25 1.67 1.88
N THR A 79 1.16 0.95 2.52
CA THR A 79 1.08 -0.52 2.71
C THR A 79 -0.13 -0.90 3.55
N ALA A 80 -0.34 -0.23 4.68
CA ALA A 80 -1.53 -0.41 5.51
C ALA A 80 -2.85 -0.09 4.79
N ASN A 81 -2.87 0.93 3.92
CA ASN A 81 -4.06 1.23 3.09
C ASN A 81 -4.30 0.13 2.05
N ALA A 82 -3.25 -0.38 1.40
CA ALA A 82 -3.36 -1.47 0.43
C ALA A 82 -3.83 -2.78 1.09
N ILE A 83 -3.23 -3.16 2.22
CA ILE A 83 -3.61 -4.35 3.00
C ILE A 83 -5.05 -4.22 3.50
N GLY A 84 -5.42 -3.06 4.07
CA GLY A 84 -6.79 -2.81 4.51
C GLY A 84 -7.81 -2.87 3.36
N GLY A 85 -7.43 -2.43 2.15
CA GLY A 85 -8.28 -2.54 0.96
C GLY A 85 -8.44 -3.99 0.51
N ALA A 86 -7.35 -4.76 0.45
CA ALA A 86 -7.37 -6.17 0.08
C ALA A 86 -8.18 -7.02 1.08
N TYR A 87 -8.09 -6.71 2.38
CA TYR A 87 -8.89 -7.40 3.40
C TYR A 87 -10.38 -7.04 3.27
N HIS A 88 -10.72 -5.75 3.09
CA HIS A 88 -12.11 -5.32 2.90
C HIS A 88 -12.73 -5.97 1.64
N PHE A 89 -11.95 -6.05 0.56
CA PHE A 89 -12.33 -6.78 -0.65
C PHE A 89 -12.62 -8.27 -0.37
N ALA A 90 -11.74 -8.95 0.36
CA ALA A 90 -11.91 -10.36 0.69
C ALA A 90 -13.18 -10.59 1.53
N GLN A 91 -13.46 -9.72 2.50
CA GLN A 91 -14.66 -9.83 3.33
C GLN A 91 -15.95 -9.85 2.51
N ILE A 92 -16.07 -8.90 1.57
CA ILE A 92 -17.21 -8.79 0.67
C ILE A 92 -17.33 -10.03 -0.21
N ARG A 93 -16.20 -10.50 -0.76
CA ARG A 93 -16.18 -11.65 -1.67
C ARG A 93 -16.52 -12.97 -0.96
N GLU A 94 -16.10 -13.12 0.28
CA GLU A 94 -16.34 -14.31 1.10
C GLU A 94 -17.71 -14.28 1.81
N GLY A 95 -18.41 -13.13 1.80
CA GLY A 95 -19.71 -12.97 2.43
C GLY A 95 -19.66 -12.99 3.96
N VAL A 96 -18.52 -12.63 4.56
CA VAL A 96 -18.37 -12.49 6.01
C VAL A 96 -18.81 -11.09 6.47
N VAL A 97 -18.85 -10.87 7.78
CA VAL A 97 -19.24 -9.57 8.35
C VAL A 97 -18.30 -8.49 7.85
N ASP A 98 -18.87 -7.53 7.13
CA ASP A 98 -18.14 -6.41 6.58
C ASP A 98 -17.79 -5.36 7.66
N PHE A 99 -16.55 -4.89 7.64
CA PHE A 99 -16.10 -3.74 8.43
C PHE A 99 -14.89 -3.07 7.76
N THR A 100 -14.73 -1.77 8.03
CA THR A 100 -13.54 -1.02 7.58
C THR A 100 -12.31 -1.39 8.42
N PRO A 101 -11.25 -1.98 7.84
CA PRO A 101 -10.08 -2.38 8.60
C PRO A 101 -9.32 -1.16 9.15
N SER A 102 -8.80 -1.28 10.38
CA SER A 102 -8.02 -0.21 11.01
C SER A 102 -6.64 -0.08 10.37
N ARG A 103 -6.52 0.84 9.41
CA ARG A 103 -5.26 1.15 8.71
C ARG A 103 -4.17 1.65 9.66
N LEU A 104 -4.54 2.37 10.73
CA LEU A 104 -3.58 2.80 11.74
C LEU A 104 -3.11 1.65 12.63
N PHE A 105 -3.96 0.66 12.89
CA PHE A 105 -3.54 -0.55 13.59
C PHE A 105 -2.52 -1.34 12.76
N ILE A 106 -2.80 -1.57 11.46
CA ILE A 106 -1.86 -2.24 10.56
C ILE A 106 -0.54 -1.44 10.52
N TYR A 107 -0.61 -0.13 10.27
CA TYR A 107 0.57 0.74 10.19
C TYR A 107 1.38 0.84 11.50
N TYR A 108 0.74 0.69 12.65
CA TYR A 108 1.43 0.59 13.94
C TYR A 108 2.27 -0.69 14.01
N ASN A 109 1.68 -1.84 13.67
CA ASN A 109 2.34 -3.14 13.75
C ASN A 109 3.42 -3.32 12.66
N GLU A 110 3.27 -2.73 11.48
CA GLU A 110 4.31 -2.73 10.42
C GLU A 110 5.62 -2.02 10.84
N ARG A 111 5.58 -1.19 11.89
CA ARG A 111 6.73 -0.41 12.39
C ARG A 111 7.33 -0.96 13.68
N ALA A 112 6.73 -2.02 14.24
CA ALA A 112 7.29 -2.72 15.40
C ALA A 112 8.55 -3.51 15.00
#